data_AF-A0A2L2TQY3-F1
#
_entry.id   AF-A0A2L2TQY3-F1
#
_cell.length_a   1.000
_cell.length_b   1.000
_cell.length_c   1.000
_cell.angle_alpha   90.00
_cell.angle_beta   90.00
_cell.angle_gamma   90.00
#
_symmetry.space_group_name_H-M   'P 1'
#
loop_
_entity.id
_entity.type
_entity.pdbx_description
1 polymer ?
#
loop_
_entity_poly.entity_id
_entity_poly.type
_entity_poly.pdbx_seq_one_letter_code
_entity_poly.pdbx_strand_id
1 'polypeptide(L)'
;MLRFYSLPPEIQNMILNLVAEPSTTSSTPQAPSAPEKSNLAPYACVDKFWNSFFESRTFNNLIITQDDIPTLSQIVGRQKRLFLHHLWLRIELPKYLTSTIKEEENPKVLWALDSVFTKSIFNLWDVLSVWNSTGHNGMTLELSAFSPRDWNSFLVHNCSVEKDVELYKKYLTSGSTEQYEAVSDVHEPYVNLHHAIRNVPRRNDYWFPTVNNLFGWKPLEFTEDVAQLPPVSVVTKFLIRRQQFREIYPTALETMLSSLTNVQEIHVERWRCAESSDEKMWCKEAQITFGMSLPPSVQRLSLYGETSKVFHIWEPKKATVVSLAKTLRQYTRHLESLSISHLIDAKEFLRPFYSDNGVRLLPDWKNLKRLSLTSDIFKTGTEKDVNDLLCAAARASKKMPKIEMLELWNGEAACVFCYRVEDTMSEITWRGMHFPILDNEVVRTWEAASINNNRPDVRESAKPIKIENIVSSRQVLKYVTSRYRILHPVSAIRAIWKRRRGKSDDYETRGRKRAKKYEIKDECSLAQQHSIGVWYDV
;
A
#
# COMPACT_ATOMS: atom_id res chain seq x y z
N MET A 1 -29.85 40.59 19.20
CA MET A 1 -29.25 39.51 18.39
C MET A 1 -27.74 39.65 18.44
N LEU A 2 -27.02 38.62 18.90
CA LEU A 2 -25.57 38.54 18.74
C LEU A 2 -25.26 38.46 17.24
N ARG A 3 -24.40 39.35 16.72
CA ARG A 3 -23.94 39.30 15.34
C ARG A 3 -22.75 38.34 15.26
N PHE A 4 -22.67 37.50 14.24
CA PHE A 4 -21.56 36.52 14.08
C PHE A 4 -20.18 37.16 14.28
N TYR A 5 -19.91 38.29 13.61
CA TYR A 5 -18.63 39.00 13.71
C TYR A 5 -18.40 39.77 15.03
N SER A 6 -19.39 39.81 15.93
CA SER A 6 -19.21 40.34 17.29
C SER A 6 -18.75 39.30 18.29
N LEU A 7 -18.69 38.02 17.88
CA LEU A 7 -18.21 36.92 18.72
C LEU A 7 -16.68 36.83 18.71
N PRO A 8 -16.03 36.28 19.75
CA PRO A 8 -14.61 35.98 19.71
C PRO A 8 -14.24 35.02 18.56
N PRO A 9 -13.02 35.11 17.97
CA PRO A 9 -12.59 34.26 16.87
C PRO A 9 -12.73 32.75 17.13
N GLU A 10 -12.56 32.33 18.37
CA GLU A 10 -12.73 30.94 18.81
C GLU A 10 -14.18 30.48 18.60
N ILE A 11 -15.14 31.31 19.01
CA ILE A 11 -16.57 31.03 18.85
C ILE A 11 -16.98 31.09 17.39
N GLN A 12 -16.46 32.05 16.61
CA GLN A 12 -16.69 32.11 15.17
C GLN A 12 -16.21 30.81 14.50
N ASN A 13 -15.00 30.34 14.81
CA ASN A 13 -14.47 29.08 14.28
C ASN A 13 -15.28 27.85 14.74
N MET A 14 -15.73 27.81 15.99
CA MET A 14 -16.61 26.75 16.47
C MET A 14 -17.92 26.69 15.67
N ILE A 15 -18.54 27.84 15.40
CA ILE A 15 -19.77 27.92 14.58
C ILE A 15 -19.49 27.42 13.16
N LEU A 16 -18.41 27.86 12.53
CA LEU A 16 -18.08 27.41 11.18
C LEU A 16 -17.75 25.90 11.12
N ASN A 17 -17.16 25.33 12.18
CA ASN A 17 -16.95 23.89 12.29
C ASN A 17 -18.29 23.15 12.35
N LEU A 18 -19.27 23.64 13.12
CA LEU A 18 -20.61 23.06 13.16
C LEU A 18 -21.33 23.13 11.81
N VAL A 19 -21.10 24.20 11.02
CA VAL A 19 -21.63 24.33 9.65
C VAL A 19 -20.94 23.35 8.68
N ALA A 20 -19.66 23.08 8.90
CA ALA A 20 -18.88 22.17 8.05
C ALA A 20 -19.19 20.69 8.32
N GLU A 21 -19.67 20.34 9.53
CA GLU A 21 -20.04 18.98 9.90
C GLU A 21 -21.33 18.53 9.19
N PRO A 22 -21.36 17.32 8.60
CA PRO A 22 -22.60 16.76 8.06
C PRO A 22 -23.59 16.51 9.19
N SER A 23 -24.80 17.07 9.09
CA SER A 23 -25.84 16.99 10.12
C SER A 23 -26.14 15.53 10.46
N THR A 24 -25.79 15.10 11.68
CA THR A 24 -26.08 13.75 12.20
C THR A 24 -27.48 13.62 12.81
N THR A 25 -28.26 14.71 12.82
CA THR A 25 -29.61 14.73 13.38
C THR A 25 -30.66 14.27 12.36
N SER A 26 -30.80 12.95 12.19
CA SER A 26 -32.09 12.36 11.78
C SER A 26 -32.48 11.28 12.78
N SER A 27 -33.02 11.74 13.92
CA SER A 27 -33.69 10.91 14.91
C SER A 27 -35.08 10.52 14.40
N THR A 28 -35.17 9.76 13.30
CA THR A 28 -36.43 9.13 12.89
C THR A 28 -36.14 7.75 12.30
N PRO A 29 -36.65 6.66 12.91
CA PRO A 29 -36.45 5.31 12.41
C PRO A 29 -37.45 5.03 11.29
N GLN A 30 -37.23 5.56 10.09
CA GLN A 30 -37.88 5.06 8.86
C GLN A 30 -37.14 5.58 7.61
N ALA A 31 -36.72 4.61 6.78
CA ALA A 31 -36.04 4.71 5.48
C ALA A 31 -34.53 5.06 5.47
N PRO A 32 -33.70 4.35 4.68
CA PRO A 32 -32.28 4.62 4.53
C PRO A 32 -32.07 5.80 3.56
N SER A 33 -32.26 7.04 4.02
CA SER A 33 -31.77 8.21 3.29
C SER A 33 -30.24 8.28 3.47
N ALA A 34 -29.51 8.29 2.35
CA ALA A 34 -28.07 8.53 2.35
C ALA A 34 -27.77 9.87 3.04
N PRO A 35 -26.70 9.99 3.86
CA PRO A 35 -26.33 11.27 4.45
C PRO A 35 -26.10 12.29 3.33
N GLU A 36 -26.83 13.41 3.37
CA GLU A 36 -26.65 14.50 2.42
C GLU A 36 -25.20 14.98 2.47
N LYS A 37 -24.56 15.05 1.30
CA LYS A 37 -23.21 15.60 1.16
C LYS A 37 -23.25 17.06 1.60
N SER A 38 -22.50 17.43 2.65
CA SER A 38 -22.29 18.83 2.96
C SER A 38 -21.48 19.45 1.81
N ASN A 39 -22.16 20.07 0.85
CA ASN A 39 -21.50 20.83 -0.19
C ASN A 39 -20.96 22.11 0.46
N LEU A 40 -19.66 22.14 0.75
CA LEU A 40 -19.02 23.25 1.45
C LEU A 40 -18.74 24.45 0.53
N ALA A 41 -18.77 24.25 -0.79
CA ALA A 41 -18.39 25.26 -1.77
C ALA A 41 -19.22 26.57 -1.69
N PRO A 42 -20.57 26.54 -1.51
CA PRO A 42 -21.36 27.75 -1.39
C PRO A 42 -20.97 28.62 -0.19
N TYR A 43 -20.53 28.02 0.91
CA TYR A 43 -20.12 28.76 2.10
C TYR A 43 -18.83 29.57 1.88
N ALA A 44 -17.99 29.16 0.93
CA ALA A 44 -16.78 29.90 0.58
C ALA A 44 -17.07 31.24 -0.13
N CYS A 45 -18.33 31.51 -0.53
CA CYS A 45 -18.72 32.73 -1.23
C CYS A 45 -19.24 33.85 -0.31
N VAL A 46 -19.33 33.61 1.01
CA VAL A 46 -19.93 34.57 1.97
C VAL A 46 -19.07 35.82 2.13
N ASP A 47 -17.82 35.65 2.57
CA ASP A 47 -16.82 36.72 2.68
C ASP A 47 -15.40 36.13 2.69
N LYS A 48 -14.37 36.95 2.92
CA LYS A 48 -12.97 36.49 2.95
C LYS A 48 -12.66 35.54 4.11
N PHE A 49 -13.32 35.70 5.26
CA PHE A 49 -13.08 34.87 6.44
C PHE A 49 -13.63 33.45 6.21
N TRP A 50 -14.89 33.37 5.76
CA TRP A 50 -15.53 32.13 5.35
C TRP A 50 -14.81 31.49 4.16
N ASN A 51 -14.43 32.28 3.15
CA ASN A 51 -13.67 31.78 2.01
C ASN A 51 -12.40 31.04 2.46
N SER A 52 -11.55 31.68 3.28
CA SER A 52 -10.33 31.04 3.81
C SER A 52 -10.65 29.78 4.62
N PHE A 53 -11.69 29.83 5.47
CA PHE A 53 -12.08 28.69 6.32
C PHE A 53 -12.59 27.48 5.52
N PHE A 54 -13.44 27.69 4.52
CA PHE A 54 -14.04 26.61 3.73
C PHE A 54 -13.13 26.15 2.58
N GLU A 55 -12.39 27.06 1.93
CA GLU A 55 -11.41 26.68 0.91
C GLU A 55 -10.27 25.87 1.51
N SER A 56 -9.77 26.22 2.70
CA SER A 56 -8.72 25.43 3.37
C SER A 56 -9.14 24.00 3.70
N ARG A 57 -10.45 23.72 3.81
CA ARG A 57 -11.00 22.36 3.97
C ARG A 57 -11.26 21.68 2.64
N THR A 58 -11.81 22.42 1.68
CA THR A 58 -12.19 21.90 0.36
C THR A 58 -10.97 21.53 -0.48
N PHE A 59 -9.93 22.36 -0.43
CA PHE A 59 -8.66 22.15 -1.16
C PHE A 59 -7.61 21.41 -0.34
N ASN A 60 -7.93 20.94 0.88
CA ASN A 60 -7.00 20.17 1.71
C ASN A 60 -6.58 18.87 1.03
N ASN A 61 -7.58 18.17 0.49
CA ASN A 61 -7.43 16.87 -0.13
C ASN A 61 -8.16 16.86 -1.48
N LEU A 62 -7.42 16.62 -2.56
CA LEU A 62 -7.99 16.50 -3.90
C LEU A 62 -7.83 15.07 -4.41
N ILE A 63 -8.91 14.52 -4.92
CA ILE A 63 -8.93 13.21 -5.58
C ILE A 63 -9.37 13.46 -7.01
N ILE A 64 -8.49 13.18 -7.96
CA ILE A 64 -8.66 13.56 -9.36
C ILE A 64 -8.41 12.36 -10.28
N THR A 65 -8.98 12.38 -11.47
CA THR A 65 -8.56 11.52 -12.58
C THR A 65 -7.72 12.31 -13.58
N GLN A 66 -7.22 11.63 -14.61
CA GLN A 66 -6.49 12.28 -15.70
C GLN A 66 -7.31 13.36 -16.42
N ASP A 67 -8.65 13.26 -16.42
CA ASP A 67 -9.55 14.22 -17.08
C ASP A 67 -9.70 15.52 -16.28
N ASP A 68 -9.42 15.48 -14.98
CA ASP A 68 -9.50 16.64 -14.07
C ASP A 68 -8.21 17.48 -14.05
N ILE A 69 -7.10 16.98 -14.60
CA ILE A 69 -5.78 17.66 -14.57
C ILE A 69 -5.84 19.08 -15.20
N PRO A 70 -6.50 19.31 -16.35
CA PRO A 70 -6.64 20.67 -16.89
C PRO A 70 -7.37 21.61 -15.91
N THR A 71 -8.44 21.13 -15.29
CA THR A 71 -9.23 21.88 -14.30
C THR A 71 -8.42 22.16 -13.03
N LEU A 72 -7.59 21.22 -12.58
CA LEU A 72 -6.66 21.40 -11.46
C LEU A 72 -5.74 22.61 -11.72
N SER A 73 -5.17 22.71 -12.94
CA SER A 73 -4.27 23.79 -13.30
C SER A 73 -4.94 25.18 -13.29
N GLN A 74 -6.24 25.23 -13.61
CA GLN A 74 -7.03 26.46 -13.68
C GLN A 74 -7.55 26.91 -12.31
N ILE A 75 -8.04 25.97 -11.49
CA ILE A 75 -8.71 26.29 -10.22
C ILE A 75 -7.72 26.44 -9.07
N VAL A 76 -6.65 25.64 -9.03
CA VAL A 76 -5.67 25.64 -7.93
C VAL A 76 -4.59 26.70 -8.17
N GLY A 77 -5.00 27.96 -8.04
CA GLY A 77 -4.11 29.12 -8.06
C GLY A 77 -3.17 29.20 -6.83
N ARG A 78 -2.27 30.18 -6.82
CA ARG A 78 -1.18 30.28 -5.81
C ARG A 78 -1.63 30.15 -4.35
N GLN A 79 -2.75 30.78 -3.96
CA GLN A 79 -3.24 30.72 -2.58
C GLN A 79 -3.80 29.33 -2.23
N LYS A 80 -4.61 28.74 -3.12
CA LYS A 80 -5.21 27.42 -2.92
C LYS A 80 -4.20 26.30 -2.86
N ARG A 81 -3.07 26.44 -3.57
CA ARG A 81 -1.95 25.51 -3.48
C ARG A 81 -1.52 25.33 -2.03
N LEU A 82 -1.43 26.41 -1.24
CA LEU A 82 -0.98 26.38 0.17
C LEU A 82 -1.86 25.54 1.09
N PHE A 83 -3.10 25.28 0.71
CA PHE A 83 -4.01 24.44 1.50
C PHE A 83 -3.87 22.96 1.18
N LEU A 84 -3.26 22.60 0.04
CA LEU A 84 -3.29 21.24 -0.47
C LEU A 84 -2.24 20.36 0.19
N HIS A 85 -2.70 19.46 1.06
CA HIS A 85 -1.84 18.50 1.76
C HIS A 85 -1.81 17.12 1.10
N HIS A 86 -2.85 16.76 0.36
CA HIS A 86 -2.96 15.46 -0.29
C HIS A 86 -3.58 15.58 -1.68
N LEU A 87 -2.85 15.12 -2.71
CA LEU A 87 -3.35 14.97 -4.06
C LEU A 87 -3.30 13.50 -4.47
N TRP A 88 -4.45 12.90 -4.72
CA TRP A 88 -4.57 11.53 -5.18
C TRP A 88 -4.96 11.50 -6.66
N LEU A 89 -4.01 11.13 -7.52
CA LEU A 89 -4.26 10.85 -8.93
C LEU A 89 -4.72 9.40 -9.11
N ARG A 90 -5.91 9.24 -9.68
CA ARG A 90 -6.53 7.97 -10.03
C ARG A 90 -6.58 7.83 -11.55
N ILE A 91 -5.62 7.12 -12.10
CA ILE A 91 -5.54 6.88 -13.54
C ILE A 91 -6.57 5.82 -13.92
N GLU A 92 -7.60 6.22 -14.66
CA GLU A 92 -8.57 5.30 -15.24
C GLU A 92 -8.04 4.77 -16.57
N LEU A 93 -7.65 3.49 -16.57
CA LEU A 93 -7.12 2.82 -17.75
C LEU A 93 -8.25 2.48 -18.75
N PRO A 94 -7.97 2.51 -20.06
CA PRO A 94 -8.94 2.19 -21.11
C PRO A 94 -9.71 0.89 -20.87
N LYS A 95 -10.95 0.87 -21.37
CA LYS A 95 -11.72 -0.37 -21.48
C LYS A 95 -11.21 -1.14 -22.70
N TYR A 96 -10.79 -2.38 -22.51
CA TYR A 96 -10.32 -3.24 -23.59
C TYR A 96 -11.15 -4.54 -23.67
N LEU A 97 -11.36 -5.04 -24.89
CA LEU A 97 -11.92 -6.37 -25.09
C LEU A 97 -10.83 -7.41 -24.80
N THR A 98 -11.13 -8.34 -23.90
CA THR A 98 -10.23 -9.45 -23.56
C THR A 98 -10.99 -10.75 -23.72
N SER A 99 -10.33 -11.77 -24.27
CA SER A 99 -10.79 -13.15 -24.17
C SER A 99 -10.90 -13.55 -22.70
N THR A 100 -11.86 -14.43 -22.39
CA THR A 100 -12.03 -15.03 -21.06
C THR A 100 -10.94 -16.05 -20.73
N ILE A 101 -10.34 -16.65 -21.76
CA ILE A 101 -9.25 -17.62 -21.68
C ILE A 101 -8.11 -17.12 -22.56
N LYS A 102 -6.92 -16.94 -21.99
CA LYS A 102 -5.69 -16.58 -22.71
C LYS A 102 -4.45 -16.79 -21.83
N GLU A 103 -3.28 -16.88 -22.45
CA GLU A 103 -1.99 -17.04 -21.77
C GLU A 103 -1.12 -15.77 -21.83
N GLU A 104 -1.50 -14.80 -22.65
CA GLU A 104 -0.83 -13.49 -22.76
C GLU A 104 -1.85 -12.40 -23.14
N GLU A 105 -1.46 -11.14 -22.96
CA GLU A 105 -2.25 -9.99 -23.41
C GLU A 105 -1.81 -9.52 -24.79
N ASN A 106 -2.77 -9.01 -25.57
CA ASN A 106 -2.47 -8.41 -26.86
C ASN A 106 -1.51 -7.21 -26.67
N PRO A 107 -0.35 -7.16 -27.37
CA PRO A 107 0.59 -6.05 -27.26
C PRO A 107 -0.02 -4.67 -27.51
N LYS A 108 -1.05 -4.56 -28.36
CA LYS A 108 -1.77 -3.30 -28.60
C LYS A 108 -2.57 -2.84 -27.39
N VAL A 109 -3.10 -3.78 -26.60
CA VAL A 109 -3.79 -3.46 -25.34
C VAL A 109 -2.76 -2.95 -24.34
N LEU A 110 -1.64 -3.66 -24.15
CA LEU A 110 -0.56 -3.23 -23.26
C LEU A 110 -0.09 -1.80 -23.59
N TRP A 111 0.23 -1.54 -24.85
CA TRP A 111 0.63 -0.21 -25.31
C TRP A 111 -0.42 0.88 -25.05
N ALA A 112 -1.71 0.57 -25.24
CA ALA A 112 -2.78 1.52 -24.96
C ALA A 112 -2.90 1.86 -23.45
N LEU A 113 -2.67 0.87 -22.56
CA LEU A 113 -2.66 1.09 -21.12
C LEU A 113 -1.47 1.97 -20.72
N ASP A 114 -0.27 1.63 -21.20
CA ASP A 114 0.97 2.39 -20.94
C ASP A 114 0.89 3.81 -21.52
N SER A 115 0.27 4.00 -22.67
CA SER A 115 0.08 5.32 -23.29
C SER A 115 -0.78 6.24 -22.41
N VAL A 116 -1.90 5.74 -21.87
CA VAL A 116 -2.74 6.52 -20.94
C VAL A 116 -2.03 6.79 -19.63
N PHE A 117 -1.33 5.78 -19.08
CA PHE A 117 -0.51 5.94 -17.89
C PHE A 117 0.53 7.04 -18.09
N THR A 118 1.33 6.94 -19.16
CA THR A 118 2.37 7.91 -19.53
C THR A 118 1.79 9.32 -19.65
N LYS A 119 0.77 9.51 -20.49
CA LYS A 119 0.17 10.84 -20.71
C LYS A 119 -0.36 11.45 -19.41
N SER A 120 -0.98 10.65 -18.55
CA SER A 120 -1.53 11.11 -17.26
C SER A 120 -0.45 11.60 -16.33
N ILE A 121 0.67 10.88 -16.24
CA ILE A 121 1.82 11.28 -15.41
C ILE A 121 2.45 12.56 -15.94
N PHE A 122 2.74 12.64 -17.23
CA PHE A 122 3.36 13.83 -17.83
C PHE A 122 2.51 15.09 -17.66
N ASN A 123 1.22 15.00 -17.95
CA ASN A 123 0.30 16.13 -17.77
C ASN A 123 0.26 16.60 -16.30
N LEU A 124 0.25 15.68 -15.34
CA LEU A 124 0.25 16.06 -13.93
C LEU A 124 1.58 16.72 -13.54
N TRP A 125 2.70 16.15 -13.99
CA TRP A 125 4.03 16.69 -13.71
C TRP A 125 4.23 18.09 -14.27
N ASP A 126 3.75 18.35 -15.49
CA ASP A 126 3.75 19.70 -16.08
C ASP A 126 3.03 20.70 -15.17
N VAL A 127 1.85 20.33 -14.64
CA VAL A 127 1.09 21.18 -13.72
C VAL A 127 1.84 21.39 -12.40
N LEU A 128 2.36 20.33 -11.80
CA LEU A 128 3.03 20.37 -10.49
C LEU A 128 4.40 21.06 -10.55
N SER A 129 5.09 21.04 -11.69
CA SER A 129 6.40 21.68 -11.86
C SER A 129 6.34 23.21 -11.67
N VAL A 130 5.19 23.83 -11.96
CA VAL A 130 4.96 25.27 -11.81
C VAL A 130 4.62 25.64 -10.35
N TRP A 131 4.52 24.66 -9.45
CA TRP A 131 4.21 24.90 -8.04
C TRP A 131 5.51 25.10 -7.27
N ASN A 132 5.98 26.35 -7.21
CA ASN A 132 7.16 26.72 -6.43
C ASN A 132 6.91 26.45 -4.93
N SER A 133 7.87 25.77 -4.29
CA SER A 133 7.85 25.40 -2.87
C SER A 133 8.04 26.56 -1.89
N THR A 134 8.15 27.80 -2.36
CA THR A 134 8.32 28.99 -1.51
C THR A 134 7.05 29.24 -0.68
N GLY A 135 7.04 28.70 0.55
CA GLY A 135 5.97 28.88 1.55
C GLY A 135 5.01 27.69 1.74
N HIS A 136 5.18 26.58 1.02
CA HIS A 136 4.33 25.39 1.16
C HIS A 136 5.00 24.33 2.06
N ASN A 137 4.27 23.76 3.02
CA ASN A 137 4.78 22.71 3.94
C ASN A 137 4.99 21.32 3.28
N GLY A 138 5.04 21.29 1.94
CA GLY A 138 4.99 20.06 1.15
C GLY A 138 3.62 19.37 1.09
N MET A 139 3.46 18.45 0.14
CA MET A 139 2.23 17.71 -0.13
C MET A 139 2.51 16.20 -0.30
N THR A 140 1.51 15.38 0.03
CA THR A 140 1.46 13.97 -0.36
C THR A 140 0.91 13.83 -1.78
N LEU A 141 1.69 13.24 -2.68
CA LEU A 141 1.22 12.75 -3.96
C LEU A 141 0.91 11.25 -3.83
N GLU A 142 -0.36 10.90 -3.95
CA GLU A 142 -0.82 9.52 -4.01
C GLU A 142 -1.13 9.12 -5.45
N LEU A 143 -0.66 7.94 -5.87
CA LEU A 143 -0.87 7.41 -7.21
C LEU A 143 -1.63 6.08 -7.18
N SER A 144 -2.53 5.91 -8.13
CA SER A 144 -3.21 4.65 -8.39
C SER A 144 -3.61 4.53 -9.85
N ALA A 145 -3.71 3.30 -10.34
CA ALA A 145 -4.29 2.98 -11.62
C ALA A 145 -5.31 1.84 -11.47
N PHE A 146 -6.36 1.88 -12.27
CA PHE A 146 -7.37 0.83 -12.33
C PHE A 146 -8.03 0.83 -13.71
N SER A 147 -8.48 -0.33 -14.19
CA SER A 147 -9.45 -0.38 -15.29
C SER A 147 -10.84 -0.69 -14.72
N PRO A 148 -11.91 -0.08 -15.25
CA PRO A 148 -13.28 -0.51 -14.96
C PRO A 148 -13.53 -2.00 -15.25
N ARG A 149 -12.68 -2.63 -16.09
CA ARG A 149 -12.75 -4.06 -16.43
C ARG A 149 -11.91 -4.99 -15.55
N ASP A 150 -11.05 -4.47 -14.66
CA ASP A 150 -10.34 -5.27 -13.64
C ASP A 150 -11.36 -6.07 -12.81
N TRP A 151 -12.54 -5.47 -12.66
CA TRP A 151 -13.74 -6.06 -12.11
C TRP A 151 -14.44 -6.88 -13.19
N ASN A 152 -14.12 -8.18 -13.27
CA ASN A 152 -14.84 -9.10 -14.14
C ASN A 152 -16.36 -8.98 -13.90
N SER A 153 -17.20 -9.23 -14.93
CA SER A 153 -18.67 -9.00 -14.93
C SER A 153 -19.39 -9.54 -13.68
N PHE A 154 -18.83 -10.58 -13.05
CA PHE A 154 -19.29 -11.16 -11.80
C PHE A 154 -19.28 -10.20 -10.59
N LEU A 155 -18.35 -9.24 -10.53
CA LEU A 155 -18.05 -8.36 -9.39
C LEU A 155 -18.51 -6.91 -9.54
N VAL A 156 -19.05 -6.51 -10.69
CA VAL A 156 -19.43 -5.12 -11.03
C VAL A 156 -20.36 -4.45 -9.98
N HIS A 157 -21.15 -5.21 -9.23
CA HIS A 157 -22.00 -4.65 -8.16
C HIS A 157 -21.44 -4.78 -6.74
N ASN A 158 -20.37 -5.56 -6.56
CA ASN A 158 -19.81 -5.90 -5.25
C ASN A 158 -18.47 -5.21 -4.96
N CYS A 159 -17.69 -4.93 -6.01
CA CYS A 159 -16.48 -4.13 -5.91
C CYS A 159 -16.76 -2.78 -6.54
N SER A 160 -17.05 -1.77 -5.72
CA SER A 160 -17.21 -0.41 -6.22
C SER A 160 -15.99 0.38 -5.77
N VAL A 161 -15.15 0.72 -6.75
CA VAL A 161 -14.02 1.63 -6.57
C VAL A 161 -14.52 2.95 -5.97
N GLU A 162 -15.73 3.37 -6.34
CA GLU A 162 -16.39 4.57 -5.83
C GLU A 162 -16.69 4.47 -4.34
N LYS A 163 -17.18 3.31 -3.85
CA LYS A 163 -17.36 3.10 -2.40
C LYS A 163 -16.04 3.23 -1.65
N ASP A 164 -14.97 2.65 -2.18
CA ASP A 164 -13.64 2.75 -1.57
C ASP A 164 -13.10 4.19 -1.60
N VAL A 165 -13.37 4.94 -2.67
CA VAL A 165 -13.06 6.38 -2.76
C VAL A 165 -13.83 7.17 -1.70
N GLU A 166 -15.13 6.93 -1.50
CA GLU A 166 -15.93 7.63 -0.49
C GLU A 166 -15.48 7.31 0.94
N LEU A 167 -15.13 6.05 1.23
CA LEU A 167 -14.54 5.66 2.53
C LEU A 167 -13.21 6.37 2.78
N TYR A 168 -12.41 6.56 1.73
CA TYR A 168 -11.13 7.25 1.81
C TYR A 168 -11.29 8.76 1.95
N LYS A 169 -12.24 9.38 1.24
CA LYS A 169 -12.60 10.80 1.45
C LYS A 169 -12.90 11.07 2.91
N LYS A 170 -13.73 10.21 3.54
CA LYS A 170 -14.06 10.31 4.97
C LYS A 170 -12.81 10.16 5.86
N TYR A 171 -11.88 9.28 5.51
CA TYR A 171 -10.60 9.14 6.23
C TYR A 171 -9.76 10.42 6.10
N LEU A 172 -9.63 10.98 4.89
CA LEU A 172 -8.85 12.20 4.67
C LEU A 172 -9.43 13.42 5.40
N THR A 173 -10.75 13.47 5.62
CA THR A 173 -11.38 14.55 6.40
C THR A 173 -11.31 14.34 7.91
N SER A 174 -11.47 13.10 8.39
CA SER A 174 -11.61 12.82 9.84
C SER A 174 -10.34 12.28 10.51
N GLY A 175 -9.38 11.75 9.73
CA GLY A 175 -8.26 10.96 10.24
C GLY A 175 -8.66 9.60 10.84
N SER A 176 -9.95 9.27 10.89
CA SER A 176 -10.48 8.06 11.52
C SER A 176 -10.58 6.88 10.55
N THR A 177 -10.31 5.68 11.07
CA THR A 177 -10.43 4.41 10.35
C THR A 177 -11.70 3.63 10.69
N GLU A 178 -12.59 4.15 11.54
CA GLU A 178 -13.80 3.47 12.04
C GLU A 178 -14.72 2.99 10.90
N GLN A 179 -14.86 3.77 9.83
CA GLN A 179 -15.67 3.40 8.67
C GLN A 179 -15.21 2.12 7.96
N TYR A 180 -13.97 1.68 8.19
CA TYR A 180 -13.44 0.44 7.64
C TYR A 180 -13.71 -0.78 8.51
N GLU A 181 -14.18 -0.64 9.76
CA GLU A 181 -14.47 -1.78 10.63
C GLU A 181 -15.60 -2.67 10.08
N ALA A 182 -16.55 -2.06 9.37
CA ALA A 182 -17.69 -2.75 8.77
C ALA A 182 -17.41 -3.31 7.36
N VAL A 183 -16.22 -3.03 6.79
CA VAL A 183 -15.88 -3.32 5.39
C VAL A 183 -14.78 -4.37 5.33
N SER A 184 -14.96 -5.37 4.45
CA SER A 184 -13.97 -6.42 4.26
C SER A 184 -12.69 -5.91 3.57
N ASP A 185 -11.67 -6.75 3.55
CA ASP A 185 -10.47 -6.52 2.74
C ASP A 185 -10.82 -6.35 1.24
N VAL A 186 -10.00 -5.58 0.50
CA VAL A 186 -10.16 -5.30 -0.94
C VAL A 186 -10.17 -6.54 -1.81
N HIS A 187 -9.44 -7.59 -1.38
CA HIS A 187 -9.34 -8.83 -2.14
C HIS A 187 -10.37 -9.89 -1.76
N GLU A 188 -11.12 -9.71 -0.67
CA GLU A 188 -12.13 -10.66 -0.19
C GLU A 188 -13.19 -11.01 -1.26
N PRO A 189 -13.72 -10.05 -2.06
CA PRO A 189 -14.66 -10.39 -3.14
C PRO A 189 -14.09 -11.37 -4.16
N TYR A 190 -12.80 -11.27 -4.47
CA TYR A 190 -12.10 -12.16 -5.40
C TYR A 190 -11.84 -13.53 -4.79
N VAL A 191 -11.49 -13.58 -3.50
CA VAL A 191 -11.38 -14.84 -2.75
C VAL A 191 -12.71 -15.59 -2.77
N ASN A 192 -13.81 -14.89 -2.51
CA ASN A 192 -15.16 -15.47 -2.57
C ASN A 192 -15.52 -15.95 -3.98
N LEU A 193 -15.16 -15.19 -5.03
CA LEU A 193 -15.34 -15.62 -6.42
C LEU A 193 -14.57 -16.90 -6.71
N HIS A 194 -13.28 -16.95 -6.35
CA HIS A 194 -12.43 -18.12 -6.53
C HIS A 194 -13.01 -19.37 -5.82
N HIS A 195 -13.56 -19.21 -4.62
CA HIS A 195 -14.24 -20.29 -3.92
C HIS A 195 -15.57 -20.70 -4.59
N ALA A 196 -16.34 -19.74 -5.10
CA ALA A 196 -17.62 -20.01 -5.76
C ALA A 196 -17.44 -20.82 -7.07
N ILE A 197 -16.35 -20.61 -7.79
CA ILE A 197 -16.03 -21.34 -9.03
C ILE A 197 -15.24 -22.64 -8.81
N ARG A 198 -15.09 -23.10 -7.56
CA ARG A 198 -14.23 -24.27 -7.24
C ARG A 198 -14.58 -25.53 -8.03
N ASN A 199 -15.86 -25.74 -8.32
CA ASN A 199 -16.36 -26.93 -9.01
C ASN A 199 -16.55 -26.72 -10.53
N VAL A 200 -16.19 -25.55 -11.07
CA VAL A 200 -16.30 -25.28 -12.51
C VAL A 200 -15.20 -26.04 -13.27
N PRO A 201 -15.53 -26.84 -14.31
CA PRO A 201 -14.54 -27.49 -15.16
C PRO A 201 -13.55 -26.47 -15.73
N ARG A 202 -12.27 -26.86 -15.86
CA ARG A 202 -11.21 -25.97 -16.39
C ARG A 202 -11.10 -24.62 -15.68
N ARG A 203 -11.46 -24.55 -14.38
CA ARG A 203 -11.41 -23.33 -13.55
C ARG A 203 -10.11 -22.52 -13.71
N ASN A 204 -8.96 -23.20 -13.82
CA ASN A 204 -7.66 -22.53 -13.89
C ASN A 204 -7.53 -21.69 -15.18
N ASP A 205 -8.11 -22.15 -16.28
CA ASP A 205 -8.11 -21.48 -17.58
C ASP A 205 -8.86 -20.13 -17.53
N TYR A 206 -9.79 -19.97 -16.57
CA TYR A 206 -10.50 -18.71 -16.31
C TYR A 206 -9.87 -17.89 -15.19
N TRP A 207 -9.36 -18.56 -14.15
CA TRP A 207 -8.82 -17.89 -12.98
C TRP A 207 -7.49 -17.20 -13.28
N PHE A 208 -6.61 -17.85 -14.05
CA PHE A 208 -5.32 -17.30 -14.42
C PHE A 208 -5.45 -15.95 -15.17
N PRO A 209 -6.25 -15.85 -16.26
CA PRO A 209 -6.52 -14.55 -16.89
C PRO A 209 -7.18 -13.55 -15.96
N THR A 210 -8.05 -13.98 -15.05
CA THR A 210 -8.72 -13.07 -14.10
C THR A 210 -7.73 -12.40 -13.17
N VAL A 211 -6.75 -13.14 -12.64
CA VAL A 211 -5.70 -12.57 -11.76
C VAL A 211 -4.76 -11.65 -12.56
N ASN A 212 -4.32 -12.05 -13.75
CA ASN A 212 -3.47 -11.21 -14.60
C ASN A 212 -4.22 -9.95 -15.10
N ASN A 213 -5.52 -10.06 -15.38
CA ASN A 213 -6.36 -8.90 -15.64
C ASN A 213 -6.57 -8.02 -14.41
N LEU A 214 -6.32 -8.48 -13.18
CA LEU A 214 -6.42 -7.64 -11.98
C LEU A 214 -5.10 -6.91 -11.71
N PHE A 215 -3.98 -7.63 -11.75
CA PHE A 215 -2.66 -7.08 -11.41
C PHE A 215 -1.99 -6.34 -12.57
N GLY A 216 -2.20 -6.85 -13.78
CA GLY A 216 -1.60 -6.37 -15.01
C GLY A 216 -0.85 -7.55 -15.60
N TRP A 217 -1.14 -7.87 -16.86
CA TRP A 217 -0.34 -8.87 -17.60
C TRP A 217 1.12 -8.45 -17.67
N LYS A 218 1.36 -7.15 -17.71
CA LYS A 218 2.64 -6.53 -17.36
C LYS A 218 2.38 -5.34 -16.44
N PRO A 219 3.31 -5.02 -15.52
CA PRO A 219 3.27 -3.76 -14.79
C PRO A 219 3.29 -2.56 -15.75
N LEU A 220 2.59 -1.49 -15.40
CA LEU A 220 2.54 -0.26 -16.20
C LEU A 220 3.93 0.34 -16.33
N GLU A 221 4.28 0.71 -17.55
CA GLU A 221 5.54 1.35 -17.88
C GLU A 221 5.32 2.61 -18.74
N PHE A 222 6.35 3.44 -18.85
CA PHE A 222 6.33 4.52 -19.82
C PHE A 222 6.54 3.97 -21.23
N THR A 223 5.74 4.45 -22.19
CA THR A 223 5.95 4.10 -23.60
C THR A 223 7.33 4.57 -24.06
N GLU A 224 7.91 3.95 -25.09
CA GLU A 224 9.16 4.43 -25.70
C GLU A 224 9.02 5.91 -26.17
N ASP A 225 10.13 6.65 -26.29
CA ASP A 225 10.23 8.06 -26.73
C ASP A 225 9.86 9.18 -25.73
N VAL A 226 9.78 8.92 -24.42
CA VAL A 226 9.36 9.99 -23.49
C VAL A 226 10.48 10.95 -23.09
N ALA A 227 10.14 12.24 -23.14
CA ALA A 227 10.93 13.33 -22.58
C ALA A 227 11.16 13.13 -21.07
N GLN A 228 12.20 13.75 -20.51
CA GLN A 228 12.40 13.73 -19.06
C GLN A 228 11.25 14.46 -18.35
N LEU A 229 10.74 13.88 -17.25
CA LEU A 229 9.75 14.55 -16.41
C LEU A 229 10.33 15.85 -15.81
N PRO A 230 9.57 16.96 -15.82
CA PRO A 230 10.04 18.21 -15.22
C PRO A 230 10.25 18.05 -13.70
N PRO A 231 11.19 18.79 -13.10
CA PRO A 231 11.43 18.71 -11.67
C PRO A 231 10.22 19.24 -10.88
N VAL A 232 9.83 18.53 -9.82
CA VAL A 232 8.70 18.87 -8.95
C VAL A 232 9.17 19.00 -7.50
N SER A 233 9.04 20.19 -6.92
CA SER A 233 9.55 20.50 -5.57
C SER A 233 8.48 20.51 -4.47
N VAL A 234 7.19 20.49 -4.83
CA VAL A 234 6.07 20.60 -3.88
C VAL A 234 5.75 19.27 -3.18
N VAL A 235 6.14 18.14 -3.78
CA VAL A 235 5.85 16.80 -3.24
C VAL A 235 6.90 16.41 -2.21
N THR A 236 6.48 16.18 -0.96
CA THR A 236 7.33 15.71 0.14
C THR A 236 7.07 14.27 0.54
N LYS A 237 5.91 13.72 0.14
CA LYS A 237 5.58 12.31 0.33
C LYS A 237 5.02 11.71 -0.96
N PHE A 238 5.57 10.59 -1.39
CA PHE A 238 5.03 9.77 -2.46
C PHE A 238 4.37 8.52 -1.87
N LEU A 239 3.12 8.25 -2.27
CA LEU A 239 2.30 7.19 -1.70
C LEU A 239 1.66 6.33 -2.79
N ILE A 240 1.81 5.01 -2.66
CA ILE A 240 0.98 4.00 -3.32
C ILE A 240 0.42 3.10 -2.22
N ARG A 241 -0.90 2.95 -2.16
CA ARG A 241 -1.56 2.12 -1.14
C ARG A 241 -1.99 0.75 -1.69
N ARG A 242 -2.06 -0.25 -0.81
CA ARG A 242 -2.44 -1.65 -1.09
C ARG A 242 -3.85 -1.81 -1.67
N GLN A 243 -4.71 -0.79 -1.60
CA GLN A 243 -6.05 -0.88 -2.19
C GLN A 243 -6.00 -1.02 -3.72
N GLN A 244 -4.87 -0.68 -4.34
CA GLN A 244 -4.67 -0.73 -5.78
C GLN A 244 -4.01 -2.05 -6.16
N PHE A 245 -4.49 -2.65 -7.24
CA PHE A 245 -3.98 -3.92 -7.76
C PHE A 245 -3.06 -3.74 -8.96
N ARG A 246 -3.20 -2.65 -9.71
CA ARG A 246 -2.38 -2.41 -10.89
C ARG A 246 -0.94 -2.12 -10.51
N GLU A 247 -0.06 -2.94 -11.03
CA GLU A 247 1.37 -2.83 -10.80
C GLU A 247 1.98 -1.74 -11.66
N ILE A 248 3.01 -1.07 -11.12
CA ILE A 248 3.84 -0.10 -11.84
C ILE A 248 5.27 -0.64 -11.85
N TYR A 249 5.90 -0.62 -13.03
CA TYR A 249 7.26 -1.14 -13.16
C TYR A 249 8.29 -0.22 -12.50
N PRO A 250 9.39 -0.74 -11.93
CA PRO A 250 10.33 0.08 -11.15
C PRO A 250 11.03 1.18 -11.95
N THR A 251 11.25 1.00 -13.26
CA THR A 251 11.82 2.02 -14.17
C THR A 251 10.93 3.26 -14.29
N ALA A 252 9.61 3.09 -14.36
CA ALA A 252 8.65 4.18 -14.35
C ALA A 252 8.62 4.87 -12.97
N LEU A 253 8.68 4.10 -11.89
CA LEU A 253 8.82 4.64 -10.53
C LEU A 253 10.12 5.42 -10.36
N GLU A 254 11.24 4.94 -10.88
CA GLU A 254 12.53 5.64 -10.86
C GLU A 254 12.41 6.99 -11.55
N THR A 255 11.91 7.01 -12.78
CA THR A 255 11.72 8.24 -13.57
C THR A 255 10.84 9.26 -12.82
N MET A 256 9.73 8.81 -12.20
CA MET A 256 8.91 9.69 -11.36
C MET A 256 9.66 10.17 -10.12
N LEU A 257 10.24 9.27 -9.33
CA LEU A 257 10.87 9.60 -8.05
C LEU A 257 12.10 10.50 -8.22
N SER A 258 12.92 10.29 -9.25
CA SER A 258 14.11 11.11 -9.53
C SER A 258 13.75 12.56 -9.89
N SER A 259 12.55 12.81 -10.41
CA SER A 259 12.06 14.17 -10.68
C SER A 259 11.48 14.89 -9.45
N LEU A 260 11.17 14.17 -8.37
CA LEU A 260 10.66 14.76 -7.12
C LEU A 260 11.82 15.26 -6.26
N THR A 261 12.15 16.55 -6.34
CA THR A 261 13.39 17.07 -5.77
C THR A 261 13.38 17.17 -4.23
N ASN A 262 12.21 17.32 -3.62
CA ASN A 262 12.04 17.49 -2.17
C ASN A 262 11.33 16.31 -1.48
N VAL A 263 11.25 15.13 -2.13
CA VAL A 263 10.58 13.97 -1.54
C VAL A 263 11.34 13.46 -0.32
N GLN A 264 10.68 13.41 0.83
CA GLN A 264 11.27 12.96 2.10
C GLN A 264 10.78 11.57 2.51
N GLU A 265 9.58 11.18 2.05
CA GLU A 265 8.98 9.90 2.36
C GLU A 265 8.46 9.21 1.10
N ILE A 266 8.88 7.96 0.90
CA ILE A 266 8.37 7.08 -0.13
C ILE A 266 7.72 5.90 0.55
N HIS A 267 6.43 5.70 0.29
CA HIS A 267 5.62 4.64 0.86
C HIS A 267 4.91 3.89 -0.27
N VAL A 268 5.36 2.68 -0.57
CA VAL A 268 4.81 1.86 -1.67
C VAL A 268 4.30 0.54 -1.13
N GLU A 269 2.99 0.36 -1.21
CA GLU A 269 2.32 -0.90 -0.91
C GLU A 269 1.75 -1.48 -2.20
N ARG A 270 2.24 -2.65 -2.59
CA ARG A 270 1.86 -3.29 -3.86
C ARG A 270 1.44 -4.73 -3.65
N TRP A 271 0.75 -5.29 -4.64
CA TRP A 271 0.58 -6.73 -4.75
C TRP A 271 1.79 -7.28 -5.49
N ARG A 272 2.25 -8.48 -5.14
CA ARG A 272 3.32 -9.11 -5.93
C ARG A 272 2.73 -9.52 -7.29
N CYS A 273 3.60 -9.70 -8.29
CA CYS A 273 3.17 -10.12 -9.62
C CYS A 273 2.51 -11.49 -9.54
N ALA A 274 1.54 -11.74 -10.42
CA ALA A 274 0.82 -13.01 -10.45
C ALA A 274 1.76 -14.20 -10.66
N GLU A 275 2.86 -13.99 -11.40
CA GLU A 275 3.87 -14.99 -11.71
C GLU A 275 5.22 -14.66 -11.06
N SER A 276 5.93 -15.70 -10.63
CA SER A 276 7.23 -15.55 -9.97
C SER A 276 8.34 -15.05 -10.89
N SER A 277 8.23 -15.30 -12.20
CA SER A 277 9.16 -14.80 -13.23
C SER A 277 9.12 -13.28 -13.29
N ASP A 278 7.92 -12.71 -13.40
CA ASP A 278 7.71 -11.27 -13.48
C ASP A 278 8.08 -10.60 -12.17
N GLU A 279 7.72 -11.22 -11.03
CA GLU A 279 8.13 -10.72 -9.72
C GLU A 279 9.66 -10.66 -9.58
N LYS A 280 10.37 -11.67 -10.11
CA LYS A 280 11.83 -11.69 -10.10
C LYS A 280 12.41 -10.59 -10.97
N MET A 281 11.81 -10.30 -12.13
CA MET A 281 12.22 -9.18 -12.99
C MET A 281 11.96 -7.84 -12.29
N TRP A 282 10.78 -7.67 -11.70
CA TRP A 282 10.44 -6.49 -10.91
C TRP A 282 11.45 -6.27 -9.77
N CYS A 283 11.78 -7.30 -8.99
CA CYS A 283 12.76 -7.17 -7.91
C CYS A 283 14.20 -6.87 -8.39
N LYS A 284 14.57 -7.27 -9.61
CA LYS A 284 15.87 -6.90 -10.20
C LYS A 284 15.93 -5.41 -10.50
N GLU A 285 14.89 -4.84 -11.10
CA GLU A 285 14.86 -3.41 -11.41
C GLU A 285 14.65 -2.56 -10.14
N ALA A 286 13.86 -3.05 -9.19
CA ALA A 286 13.62 -2.38 -7.91
C ALA A 286 14.90 -2.09 -7.10
N GLN A 287 15.98 -2.86 -7.33
CA GLN A 287 17.26 -2.59 -6.66
C GLN A 287 17.89 -1.28 -7.16
N ILE A 288 17.65 -0.91 -8.42
CA ILE A 288 18.09 0.35 -9.00
C ILE A 288 17.22 1.45 -8.40
N THR A 289 15.91 1.41 -8.64
CA THR A 289 14.93 2.40 -8.19
C THR A 289 15.00 2.76 -6.71
N PHE A 290 14.97 1.74 -5.82
CA PHE A 290 14.88 1.96 -4.37
C PHE A 290 16.22 1.86 -3.65
N GLY A 291 17.28 1.54 -4.38
CA GLY A 291 18.63 1.41 -3.85
C GLY A 291 19.56 2.44 -4.47
N MET A 292 19.98 2.21 -5.71
CA MET A 292 21.02 3.00 -6.38
C MET A 292 20.56 4.41 -6.78
N SER A 293 19.31 4.55 -7.21
CA SER A 293 18.72 5.79 -7.75
C SER A 293 17.76 6.48 -6.79
N LEU A 294 17.71 6.05 -5.52
CA LEU A 294 16.82 6.64 -4.52
C LEU A 294 17.14 8.14 -4.36
N PRO A 295 16.15 9.05 -4.41
CA PRO A 295 16.41 10.48 -4.30
C PRO A 295 17.12 10.83 -2.97
N PRO A 296 18.14 11.69 -2.99
CA PRO A 296 18.97 11.97 -1.80
C PRO A 296 18.23 12.72 -0.69
N SER A 297 17.08 13.35 -1.00
CA SER A 297 16.19 14.02 -0.04
C SER A 297 15.37 13.03 0.79
N VAL A 298 15.31 11.76 0.41
CA VAL A 298 14.52 10.74 1.10
C VAL A 298 15.11 10.45 2.48
N GLN A 299 14.24 10.47 3.48
CA GLN A 299 14.56 10.11 4.86
C GLN A 299 13.84 8.85 5.31
N ARG A 300 12.71 8.51 4.66
CA ARG A 300 11.85 7.40 5.06
C ARG A 300 11.45 6.60 3.83
N LEU A 301 11.78 5.31 3.84
CA LEU A 301 11.39 4.35 2.81
C LEU A 301 10.56 3.22 3.44
N SER A 302 9.34 3.03 2.94
CA SER A 302 8.50 1.87 3.25
C SER A 302 8.10 1.15 1.97
N LEU A 303 8.48 -0.13 1.85
CA LEU A 303 8.06 -0.99 0.75
C LEU A 303 7.35 -2.23 1.31
N TYR A 304 6.16 -2.52 0.78
CA TYR A 304 5.34 -3.66 1.19
C TYR A 304 4.90 -4.48 -0.03
N GLY A 305 5.26 -5.76 -0.07
CA GLY A 305 4.86 -6.70 -1.12
C GLY A 305 3.80 -7.71 -0.65
N GLU A 306 2.53 -7.45 -0.93
CA GLU A 306 1.41 -8.30 -0.49
C GLU A 306 1.28 -9.56 -1.35
N THR A 307 0.93 -10.68 -0.71
CA THR A 307 0.60 -11.94 -1.41
C THR A 307 -0.70 -12.53 -0.91
N SER A 308 -1.36 -13.32 -1.75
CA SER A 308 -2.56 -14.07 -1.41
C SER A 308 -2.44 -15.46 -1.98
N LYS A 309 -2.74 -16.49 -1.19
CA LYS A 309 -2.73 -17.90 -1.63
C LYS A 309 -3.69 -18.21 -2.78
N VAL A 310 -4.67 -17.32 -3.00
CA VAL A 310 -5.62 -17.43 -4.10
C VAL A 310 -5.08 -16.82 -5.39
N PHE A 311 -4.23 -15.78 -5.29
CA PHE A 311 -3.67 -15.10 -6.46
C PHE A 311 -2.28 -15.61 -6.83
N HIS A 312 -1.48 -15.97 -5.83
CA HIS A 312 -0.08 -16.35 -5.96
C HIS A 312 0.05 -17.83 -5.62
N ILE A 313 0.07 -18.66 -6.66
CA ILE A 313 0.25 -20.11 -6.55
C ILE A 313 1.73 -20.53 -6.49
N TRP A 314 2.64 -19.55 -6.47
CA TRP A 314 4.08 -19.74 -6.37
C TRP A 314 4.60 -19.41 -4.96
N GLU A 315 5.75 -19.98 -4.60
CA GLU A 315 6.38 -19.77 -3.29
C GLU A 315 7.34 -18.56 -3.30
N PRO A 316 7.38 -17.73 -2.24
CA PRO A 316 8.23 -16.54 -2.15
C PRO A 316 9.67 -16.74 -2.63
N LYS A 317 10.28 -17.87 -2.25
CA LYS A 317 11.67 -18.23 -2.60
C LYS A 317 11.96 -18.25 -4.10
N LYS A 318 10.95 -18.50 -4.96
CA LYS A 318 11.11 -18.51 -6.42
C LYS A 318 11.38 -17.12 -6.99
N ALA A 319 10.91 -16.08 -6.30
CA ALA A 319 11.05 -14.69 -6.71
C ALA A 319 12.08 -13.91 -5.87
N THR A 320 12.80 -14.57 -4.95
CA THR A 320 13.81 -13.92 -4.11
C THR A 320 14.98 -13.41 -4.96
N VAL A 321 15.26 -12.12 -4.85
CA VAL A 321 16.42 -11.46 -5.47
C VAL A 321 17.36 -11.00 -4.36
N VAL A 322 18.39 -11.81 -4.07
CA VAL A 322 19.38 -11.53 -3.01
C VAL A 322 20.08 -10.19 -3.21
N SER A 323 20.29 -9.78 -4.47
CA SER A 323 20.93 -8.50 -4.78
C SER A 323 20.09 -7.30 -4.31
N LEU A 324 18.75 -7.38 -4.32
CA LEU A 324 17.88 -6.31 -3.80
C LEU A 324 18.16 -6.04 -2.31
N ALA A 325 18.25 -7.09 -1.49
CA ALA A 325 18.56 -6.95 -0.07
C ALA A 325 19.96 -6.35 0.16
N LYS A 326 20.95 -6.76 -0.65
CA LYS A 326 22.32 -6.24 -0.59
C LYS A 326 22.36 -4.76 -0.97
N THR A 327 21.69 -4.37 -2.06
CA THR A 327 21.66 -3.01 -2.57
C THR A 327 20.93 -2.08 -1.60
N LEU A 328 19.77 -2.49 -1.07
CA LEU A 328 19.07 -1.73 -0.03
C LEU A 328 19.97 -1.50 1.18
N ARG A 329 20.65 -2.54 1.70
CA ARG A 329 21.62 -2.40 2.80
C ARG A 329 22.72 -1.37 2.48
N GLN A 330 23.27 -1.40 1.27
CA GLN A 330 24.43 -0.60 0.88
C GLN A 330 24.09 0.88 0.60
N TYR A 331 22.95 1.15 -0.05
CA TYR A 331 22.67 2.48 -0.58
C TYR A 331 21.67 3.29 0.27
N THR A 332 20.91 2.65 1.16
CA THR A 332 19.92 3.35 2.02
C THR A 332 20.48 3.80 3.38
N ARG A 333 21.80 3.90 3.54
CA ARG A 333 22.45 4.22 4.83
C ARG A 333 22.19 5.63 5.36
N HIS A 334 21.74 6.54 4.49
CA HIS A 334 21.42 7.91 4.84
C HIS A 334 20.02 8.06 5.49
N LEU A 335 19.15 7.06 5.35
CA LEU A 335 17.77 7.10 5.82
C LEU A 335 17.65 7.15 7.34
N GLU A 336 16.55 7.75 7.81
CA GLU A 336 16.13 7.72 9.21
C GLU A 336 15.18 6.55 9.51
N SER A 337 14.42 6.09 8.52
CA SER A 337 13.48 4.98 8.67
C SER A 337 13.50 4.09 7.43
N LEU A 338 13.67 2.78 7.64
CA LEU A 338 13.61 1.76 6.60
C LEU A 338 12.64 0.66 7.01
N SER A 339 11.61 0.42 6.20
CA SER A 339 10.63 -0.64 6.39
C SER A 339 10.48 -1.43 5.11
N ILE A 340 10.90 -2.69 5.09
CA ILE A 340 10.80 -3.55 3.90
C ILE A 340 10.14 -4.86 4.29
N SER A 341 8.90 -5.04 3.86
CA SER A 341 8.08 -6.20 4.22
C SER A 341 7.73 -7.02 2.99
N HIS A 342 7.97 -8.33 3.07
CA HIS A 342 7.63 -9.35 2.07
C HIS A 342 8.24 -9.17 0.65
N LEU A 343 9.24 -8.29 0.51
CA LEU A 343 10.04 -8.10 -0.72
C LEU A 343 11.47 -8.62 -0.60
N ILE A 344 12.04 -8.56 0.59
CA ILE A 344 13.36 -9.13 0.91
C ILE A 344 13.25 -9.98 2.18
N ASP A 345 14.19 -10.90 2.34
CA ASP A 345 14.36 -11.61 3.61
C ASP A 345 15.38 -10.86 4.48
N ALA A 346 15.03 -10.60 5.75
CA ALA A 346 15.94 -10.03 6.74
C ALA A 346 17.24 -10.82 6.87
N LYS A 347 17.22 -12.15 6.67
CA LYS A 347 18.42 -13.00 6.63
C LYS A 347 19.43 -12.51 5.59
N GLU A 348 18.99 -12.17 4.38
CA GLU A 348 19.88 -11.71 3.32
C GLU A 348 20.32 -10.24 3.52
N PHE A 349 19.44 -9.41 4.08
CA PHE A 349 19.79 -8.06 4.49
C PHE A 349 20.88 -8.07 5.57
N LEU A 350 20.72 -8.90 6.61
CA LEU A 350 21.61 -9.00 7.77
C LEU A 350 22.76 -10.00 7.60
N ARG A 351 22.87 -10.67 6.44
CA ARG A 351 23.87 -11.71 6.15
C ARG A 351 25.31 -11.37 6.62
N PRO A 352 25.83 -10.14 6.44
CA PRO A 352 27.19 -9.82 6.89
C PRO A 352 27.40 -9.84 8.42
N PHE A 353 26.33 -9.82 9.21
CA PHE A 353 26.37 -9.75 10.68
C PHE A 353 26.25 -11.11 11.36
N TYR A 354 26.24 -12.21 10.59
CA TYR A 354 26.29 -13.57 11.14
C TYR A 354 27.68 -13.93 11.70
N SER A 355 28.74 -13.20 11.31
CA SER A 355 30.10 -13.36 11.86
C SER A 355 30.74 -12.02 12.20
N ASP A 356 31.57 -11.97 13.25
CA ASP A 356 32.19 -10.74 13.74
C ASP A 356 33.17 -10.09 12.75
N ASN A 357 33.84 -10.90 11.93
CA ASN A 357 34.81 -10.41 10.95
C ASN A 357 34.16 -9.52 9.87
N GLY A 358 32.89 -9.78 9.51
CA GLY A 358 32.15 -9.00 8.53
C GLY A 358 31.71 -7.62 9.05
N VAL A 359 31.57 -7.46 10.36
CA VAL A 359 30.97 -6.26 10.97
C VAL A 359 31.91 -5.06 10.92
N ARG A 360 33.21 -5.26 11.17
CA ARG A 360 34.17 -4.15 11.32
C ARG A 360 34.31 -3.30 10.06
N LEU A 361 34.27 -3.92 8.89
CA LEU A 361 34.46 -3.27 7.59
C LEU A 361 33.19 -2.60 7.06
N LEU A 362 32.04 -2.82 7.70
CA LEU A 362 30.79 -2.22 7.24
C LEU A 362 30.64 -0.79 7.75
N PRO A 363 30.23 0.12 6.86
CA PRO A 363 29.96 1.50 7.25
C PRO A 363 28.67 1.62 8.06
N ASP A 364 28.63 2.65 8.89
CA ASP A 364 27.51 2.88 9.81
C ASP A 364 26.28 3.50 9.12
N TRP A 365 25.09 3.20 9.66
CA TRP A 365 23.85 3.94 9.41
C TRP A 365 23.74 5.07 10.43
N LYS A 366 24.39 6.20 10.13
CA LYS A 366 24.50 7.34 11.07
C LYS A 366 23.16 7.94 11.50
N ASN A 367 22.11 7.77 10.70
CA ASN A 367 20.81 8.42 10.92
C ASN A 367 19.65 7.46 11.19
N LEU A 368 19.84 6.14 11.01
CA LEU A 368 18.74 5.19 11.06
C LEU A 368 18.20 5.06 12.49
N LYS A 369 16.95 5.49 12.67
CA LYS A 369 16.18 5.42 13.92
C LYS A 369 15.23 4.23 13.94
N ARG A 370 14.73 3.79 12.79
CA ARG A 370 13.73 2.70 12.72
C ARG A 370 14.07 1.74 11.60
N LEU A 371 14.11 0.44 11.93
CA LEU A 371 14.26 -0.65 10.98
C LEU A 371 13.14 -1.66 11.20
N SER A 372 12.38 -1.98 10.14
CA SER A 372 11.39 -3.06 10.18
C SER A 372 11.55 -3.97 8.97
N LEU A 373 11.71 -5.27 9.20
CA LEU A 373 11.92 -6.27 8.16
C LEU A 373 11.09 -7.53 8.42
N THR A 374 10.78 -8.25 7.35
CA THR A 374 10.22 -9.61 7.45
C THR A 374 11.27 -10.68 7.18
N SER A 375 11.12 -11.86 7.77
CA SER A 375 11.97 -13.02 7.45
C SER A 375 11.16 -14.30 7.38
N ASP A 376 11.42 -15.12 6.37
CA ASP A 376 10.78 -16.44 6.24
C ASP A 376 11.38 -17.46 7.22
N ILE A 377 12.55 -17.16 7.81
CA ILE A 377 13.23 -18.02 8.77
C ILE A 377 12.37 -18.32 10.01
N PHE A 378 11.49 -17.38 10.41
CA PHE A 378 10.57 -17.61 11.53
C PHE A 378 9.55 -18.71 11.26
N LYS A 379 9.30 -19.05 9.98
CA LYS A 379 8.41 -20.12 9.56
C LYS A 379 9.18 -21.39 9.19
N THR A 380 10.31 -21.24 8.49
CA THR A 380 11.00 -22.37 7.84
C THR A 380 12.27 -22.82 8.54
N GLY A 381 12.82 -21.98 9.43
CA GLY A 381 14.09 -22.23 10.11
C GLY A 381 13.95 -23.04 11.39
N THR A 382 15.08 -23.53 11.88
CA THR A 382 15.22 -24.11 13.21
C THR A 382 15.26 -23.03 14.28
N GLU A 383 15.13 -23.40 15.56
CA GLU A 383 15.34 -22.49 16.69
C GLU A 383 16.71 -21.80 16.62
N LYS A 384 17.75 -22.57 16.27
CA LYS A 384 19.10 -22.06 16.06
C LYS A 384 19.14 -21.00 14.95
N ASP A 385 18.51 -21.26 13.81
CA ASP A 385 18.46 -20.29 12.71
C ASP A 385 17.80 -18.98 13.13
N VAL A 386 16.73 -19.06 13.92
CA VAL A 386 16.03 -17.89 14.47
C VAL A 386 16.95 -17.12 15.42
N ASN A 387 17.61 -17.81 16.36
CA ASN A 387 18.54 -17.18 17.29
C ASN A 387 19.73 -16.52 16.56
N ASP A 388 20.28 -17.20 15.55
CA ASP A 388 21.37 -16.66 14.72
C ASP A 388 20.94 -15.36 14.00
N LEU A 389 19.71 -15.30 13.48
CA LEU A 389 19.15 -14.07 12.89
C LEU A 389 19.01 -12.96 13.92
N LEU A 390 18.48 -13.25 15.12
CA LEU A 390 18.29 -12.26 16.18
C LEU A 390 19.64 -11.73 16.70
N CYS A 391 20.65 -12.59 16.84
CA CYS A 391 22.02 -12.20 17.14
C CYS A 391 22.63 -11.34 16.02
N ALA A 392 22.42 -11.68 14.75
CA ALA A 392 22.86 -10.88 13.61
C ALA A 392 22.21 -9.48 13.62
N ALA A 393 20.92 -9.38 13.96
CA ALA A 393 20.21 -8.11 14.11
C ALA A 393 20.80 -7.25 15.24
N ALA A 394 21.11 -7.86 16.39
CA ALA A 394 21.79 -7.18 17.48
C ALA A 394 23.16 -6.64 17.05
N ARG A 395 23.99 -7.46 16.38
CA ARG A 395 25.29 -7.03 15.85
C ARG A 395 25.16 -5.91 14.82
N ALA A 396 24.13 -5.95 13.96
CA ALA A 396 23.84 -4.87 13.01
C ALA A 396 23.47 -3.56 13.70
N SER A 397 22.73 -3.62 14.82
CA SER A 397 22.31 -2.42 15.56
C SER A 397 23.49 -1.64 16.17
N LYS A 398 24.65 -2.28 16.39
CA LYS A 398 25.90 -1.60 16.78
C LYS A 398 26.41 -0.62 15.72
N LYS A 399 25.97 -0.78 14.47
CA LYS A 399 26.27 0.11 13.34
C LYS A 399 25.19 1.17 13.13
N MET A 400 24.23 1.28 14.04
CA MET A 400 23.07 2.16 13.94
C MET A 400 22.95 2.99 15.24
N PRO A 401 23.83 3.98 15.47
CA PRO A 401 23.94 4.65 16.78
C PRO A 401 22.67 5.41 17.21
N LYS A 402 21.79 5.79 16.26
CA LYS A 402 20.52 6.47 16.53
C LYS A 402 19.32 5.52 16.55
N ILE A 403 19.52 4.20 16.49
CA ILE A 403 18.41 3.24 16.41
C ILE A 403 17.50 3.37 17.63
N GLU A 404 16.22 3.61 17.43
CA GLU A 404 15.19 3.66 18.49
C GLU A 404 14.30 2.42 18.45
N MET A 405 14.18 1.79 17.28
CA MET A 405 13.32 0.63 17.06
C MET A 405 13.88 -0.28 15.98
N LEU A 406 14.02 -1.56 16.29
CA LEU A 406 14.28 -2.62 15.31
C LEU A 406 13.22 -3.70 15.47
N GLU A 407 12.49 -4.00 14.40
CA GLU A 407 11.39 -4.96 14.42
C GLU A 407 11.58 -6.00 13.31
N LEU A 408 11.53 -7.28 13.69
CA LEU A 408 11.55 -8.41 12.76
C LEU A 408 10.26 -9.20 12.96
N TRP A 409 9.53 -9.51 11.88
CA TRP A 409 8.26 -10.20 12.04
C TRP A 409 7.93 -11.12 10.86
N ASN A 410 7.00 -12.05 11.09
CA ASN A 410 6.41 -12.87 10.04
C ASN A 410 4.94 -13.15 10.36
N GLY A 411 4.06 -12.74 9.45
CA GLY A 411 2.62 -12.91 9.61
C GLY A 411 2.17 -14.37 9.61
N GLU A 412 2.77 -15.22 8.79
CA GLU A 412 2.38 -16.63 8.70
C GLU A 412 2.87 -17.46 9.88
N ALA A 413 4.05 -17.15 10.42
CA ALA A 413 4.59 -17.79 11.63
C ALA A 413 3.98 -17.24 12.92
N ALA A 414 3.21 -16.15 12.86
CA ALA A 414 2.72 -15.42 14.02
C ALA A 414 3.84 -15.03 15.01
N CYS A 415 4.93 -14.49 14.47
CA CYS A 415 6.12 -14.09 15.23
C CYS A 415 6.44 -12.61 15.06
N VAL A 416 6.78 -11.94 16.17
CA VAL A 416 7.31 -10.58 16.22
C VAL A 416 8.45 -10.50 17.25
N PHE A 417 9.62 -10.10 16.81
CA PHE A 417 10.71 -9.62 17.64
C PHE A 417 10.76 -8.09 17.55
N CYS A 418 10.90 -7.40 18.68
CA CYS A 418 11.03 -5.95 18.73
C CYS A 418 12.09 -5.54 19.75
N TYR A 419 13.12 -4.83 19.31
CA TYR A 419 13.94 -3.98 20.16
C TYR A 419 13.40 -2.56 20.08
N ARG A 420 13.23 -1.92 21.24
CA ARG A 420 12.72 -0.55 21.33
C ARG A 420 13.35 0.19 22.48
N VAL A 421 13.51 1.49 22.31
CA VAL A 421 13.99 2.41 23.34
C VAL A 421 12.80 3.20 23.88
N GLU A 422 12.60 3.16 25.19
CA GLU A 422 11.63 3.97 25.92
C GLU A 422 12.39 4.81 26.95
N ASP A 423 12.34 6.13 26.79
CA ASP A 423 13.07 7.13 27.59
C ASP A 423 14.58 6.86 27.67
N THR A 424 15.04 6.20 28.74
CA THR A 424 16.44 5.84 29.00
C THR A 424 16.70 4.34 28.96
N MET A 425 15.66 3.52 28.85
CA MET A 425 15.77 2.05 28.87
C MET A 425 15.51 1.46 27.50
N SER A 426 16.11 0.32 27.25
CA SER A 426 15.80 -0.51 26.08
C SER A 426 15.00 -1.75 26.49
N GLU A 427 14.02 -2.13 25.68
CA GLU A 427 13.20 -3.32 25.84
C GLU A 427 13.39 -4.22 24.62
N ILE A 428 13.72 -5.49 24.85
CA ILE A 428 13.59 -6.56 23.85
C ILE A 428 12.30 -7.33 24.14
N THR A 429 11.42 -7.38 23.16
CA THR A 429 10.16 -8.12 23.23
C THR A 429 10.16 -9.24 22.21
N TRP A 430 9.89 -10.46 22.67
CA TRP A 430 9.60 -11.60 21.81
C TRP A 430 8.14 -12.01 21.92
N ARG A 431 7.52 -12.20 20.76
CA ARG A 431 6.13 -12.65 20.61
C ARG A 431 6.11 -13.74 19.55
N GLY A 432 6.43 -14.96 19.91
CA GLY A 432 6.44 -16.11 18.99
C GLY A 432 5.53 -17.24 19.45
N MET A 433 5.17 -18.14 18.52
CA MET A 433 4.27 -19.28 18.77
C MET A 433 4.99 -20.51 19.35
N HIS A 434 6.24 -20.77 18.94
CA HIS A 434 6.87 -22.08 19.14
C HIS A 434 7.96 -22.12 20.21
N PHE A 435 8.50 -20.97 20.64
CA PHE A 435 9.50 -20.87 21.71
C PHE A 435 9.12 -19.71 22.62
N PRO A 436 8.80 -19.98 23.90
CA PRO A 436 8.20 -18.97 24.78
C PRO A 436 9.21 -17.92 25.29
N ILE A 437 10.51 -18.23 25.24
CA ILE A 437 11.58 -17.42 25.84
C ILE A 437 12.71 -17.25 24.80
N LEU A 438 13.40 -16.12 24.83
CA LEU A 438 14.58 -15.89 24.00
C LEU A 438 15.78 -16.68 24.54
N ASP A 439 16.65 -17.14 23.65
CA ASP A 439 17.90 -17.76 24.07
C ASP A 439 18.81 -16.75 24.80
N ASN A 440 19.51 -17.19 25.84
CA ASN A 440 20.42 -16.37 26.63
C ASN A 440 21.53 -15.70 25.78
N GLU A 441 21.97 -16.33 24.69
CA GLU A 441 22.89 -15.73 23.74
C GLU A 441 22.29 -14.51 23.03
N VAL A 442 21.01 -14.59 22.63
CA VAL A 442 20.30 -13.48 21.99
C VAL A 442 20.21 -12.30 22.95
N VAL A 443 19.81 -12.55 24.20
CA VAL A 443 19.70 -11.52 25.25
C VAL A 443 21.05 -10.84 25.47
N ARG A 444 22.12 -11.60 25.72
CA ARG A 444 23.49 -11.07 25.92
C ARG A 444 23.99 -10.27 24.72
N THR A 445 23.67 -10.70 23.50
CA THR A 445 24.10 -9.99 22.29
C THR A 445 23.39 -8.64 22.16
N TRP A 446 22.10 -8.57 22.51
CA TRP A 446 21.33 -7.34 22.55
C TRP A 446 21.74 -6.40 23.68
N GLU A 447 22.07 -6.91 24.87
CA GLU A 447 22.68 -6.14 25.96
C GLU A 447 23.97 -5.45 25.49
N ALA A 448 24.88 -6.23 24.88
CA ALA A 448 26.12 -5.69 24.33
C ALA A 448 25.88 -4.65 23.22
N ALA A 449 24.82 -4.80 22.43
CA ALA A 449 24.47 -3.84 21.40
C ALA A 449 23.84 -2.55 21.96
N SER A 450 23.04 -2.67 23.03
CA SER A 450 22.46 -1.53 23.73
C SER A 450 23.53 -0.70 24.45
N ILE A 451 24.47 -1.37 25.14
CA ILE A 451 25.64 -0.72 25.76
C ILE A 451 26.47 0.03 24.71
N ASN A 452 26.72 -0.57 23.53
CA ASN A 452 27.42 0.10 22.43
C ASN A 452 26.72 1.39 21.96
N ASN A 453 25.40 1.45 22.10
CA ASN A 453 24.57 2.60 21.76
C ASN A 453 24.27 3.51 22.97
N ASN A 454 25.09 3.40 24.04
CA ASN A 454 24.98 4.17 25.30
C ASN A 454 23.67 3.97 26.07
N ARG A 455 23.15 2.74 26.07
CA ARG A 455 21.91 2.35 26.77
C ARG A 455 22.16 1.09 27.60
N PRO A 456 22.63 1.25 28.86
CA PRO A 456 23.07 0.11 29.67
C PRO A 456 21.90 -0.76 30.16
N ASP A 457 20.70 -0.20 30.29
CA ASP A 457 19.54 -0.90 30.82
C ASP A 457 18.75 -1.59 29.70
N VAL A 458 18.76 -2.93 29.70
CA VAL A 458 17.96 -3.77 28.79
C VAL A 458 16.97 -4.60 29.60
N ARG A 459 15.68 -4.46 29.28
CA ARG A 459 14.60 -5.29 29.83
C ARG A 459 14.17 -6.33 28.82
N GLU A 460 14.01 -7.57 29.28
CA GLU A 460 13.41 -8.64 28.49
C GLU A 460 11.91 -8.76 28.81
N SER A 461 11.12 -8.95 27.77
CA SER A 461 9.66 -9.02 27.83
C SER A 461 9.17 -10.13 26.89
N ALA A 462 8.81 -11.29 27.43
CA ALA A 462 8.19 -12.36 26.65
C ALA A 462 6.65 -12.23 26.73
N LYS A 463 6.01 -11.91 25.60
CA LYS A 463 4.54 -11.74 25.51
C LYS A 463 4.00 -12.68 24.43
N PRO A 464 3.72 -13.96 24.75
CA PRO A 464 3.27 -14.93 23.76
C PRO A 464 1.97 -14.49 23.09
N ILE A 465 1.86 -14.73 21.78
CA ILE A 465 0.65 -14.44 21.03
C ILE A 465 -0.28 -15.65 21.14
N LYS A 466 -1.48 -15.45 21.72
CA LYS A 466 -2.47 -16.53 21.78
C LYS A 466 -3.08 -16.76 20.39
N ILE A 467 -2.98 -18.00 19.88
CA ILE A 467 -3.42 -18.41 18.54
C ILE A 467 -4.90 -18.11 18.30
N GLU A 468 -5.74 -18.27 19.31
CA GLU A 468 -7.17 -17.93 19.27
C GLU A 468 -7.45 -16.47 18.85
N ASN A 469 -6.46 -15.58 18.98
CA ASN A 469 -6.57 -14.17 18.59
C ASN A 469 -6.12 -13.88 17.15
N ILE A 470 -5.53 -14.86 16.44
CA ILE A 470 -5.05 -14.76 15.06
C ILE A 470 -5.85 -15.71 14.17
N VAL A 471 -6.84 -15.16 13.48
CA VAL A 471 -7.66 -15.87 12.48
C VAL A 471 -7.02 -15.83 11.08
N SER A 472 -6.11 -14.87 10.84
CA SER A 472 -5.34 -14.75 9.59
C SER A 472 -3.94 -14.22 9.86
N SER A 473 -2.97 -14.55 9.00
CA SER A 473 -1.57 -14.11 9.11
C SER A 473 -1.41 -12.59 9.25
N ARG A 474 -2.33 -11.83 8.66
CA ARG A 474 -2.35 -10.36 8.70
C ARG A 474 -2.70 -9.79 10.08
N GLN A 475 -3.33 -10.57 10.97
CA GLN A 475 -3.65 -10.11 12.32
C GLN A 475 -2.43 -9.97 13.23
N VAL A 476 -1.30 -10.55 12.84
CA VAL A 476 0.00 -10.33 13.48
C VAL A 476 0.38 -8.85 13.49
N LEU A 477 -0.06 -8.08 12.48
CA LEU A 477 0.16 -6.63 12.42
C LEU A 477 -0.39 -5.88 13.64
N LYS A 478 -1.34 -6.43 14.41
CA LYS A 478 -1.79 -5.82 15.68
C LYS A 478 -0.68 -5.74 16.73
N TYR A 479 0.25 -6.70 16.69
CA TYR A 479 1.37 -6.83 17.61
C TYR A 479 2.65 -6.18 17.10
N VAL A 480 2.68 -5.81 15.82
CA VAL A 480 3.74 -5.05 15.18
C VAL A 480 3.57 -3.57 15.56
N THR A 481 4.55 -3.03 16.27
CA THR A 481 4.52 -1.66 16.81
C THR A 481 4.57 -0.65 15.67
N SER A 482 5.34 -0.94 14.62
CA SER A 482 5.50 -0.07 13.46
C SER A 482 4.40 -0.25 12.38
N ARG A 483 3.28 -0.92 12.68
CA ARG A 483 2.24 -1.30 11.68
C ARG A 483 1.77 -0.16 10.77
N TYR A 484 1.59 1.05 11.30
CA TYR A 484 1.12 2.21 10.52
C TYR A 484 2.23 2.92 9.73
N ARG A 485 3.49 2.50 9.92
CA ARG A 485 4.65 2.91 9.11
C ARG A 485 4.93 1.89 8.02
N ILE A 486 4.69 0.60 8.31
CA ILE A 486 4.80 -0.50 7.34
C ILE A 486 3.68 -0.42 6.30
N LEU A 487 2.44 -0.22 6.77
CA LEU A 487 1.26 -0.04 5.95
C LEU A 487 0.56 1.26 6.36
N HIS A 488 0.03 2.00 5.40
CA HIS A 488 -0.91 3.08 5.61
C HIS A 488 -2.06 2.62 6.53
N PRO A 489 -2.57 3.46 7.46
CA PRO A 489 -3.61 3.07 8.42
C PRO A 489 -4.83 2.40 7.81
N VAL A 490 -5.32 2.92 6.68
CA VAL A 490 -6.44 2.33 5.91
C VAL A 490 -6.08 0.95 5.37
N SER A 491 -4.83 0.75 4.96
CA SER A 491 -4.36 -0.55 4.49
C SER A 491 -4.26 -1.56 5.63
N ALA A 492 -3.64 -1.15 6.74
CA ALA A 492 -3.46 -1.98 7.93
C ALA A 492 -4.81 -2.43 8.51
N ILE A 493 -5.78 -1.53 8.70
CA ILE A 493 -7.07 -1.89 9.31
C ILE A 493 -7.85 -2.88 8.45
N ARG A 494 -7.83 -2.72 7.11
CA ARG A 494 -8.47 -3.63 6.18
C ARG A 494 -7.78 -4.99 6.15
N ALA A 495 -6.45 -5.02 6.19
CA ALA A 495 -5.66 -6.26 6.24
C ALA A 495 -5.92 -7.05 7.53
N ILE A 496 -6.07 -6.34 8.66
CA ILE A 496 -6.31 -6.90 9.99
C ILE A 496 -7.75 -7.42 10.16
N TRP A 497 -8.66 -7.02 9.28
CA TRP A 497 -10.11 -7.20 9.41
C TRP A 497 -10.51 -8.62 9.86
N LYS A 498 -11.49 -8.69 10.77
CA LYS A 498 -12.05 -9.94 11.31
C LYS A 498 -13.32 -10.30 10.54
N ARG A 499 -13.36 -11.48 9.93
CA ARG A 499 -14.61 -12.04 9.36
C ARG A 499 -15.64 -12.24 10.46
N ARG A 500 -16.68 -11.40 10.51
CA ARG A 500 -17.86 -11.63 11.38
C ARG A 500 -18.63 -12.82 10.81
N ARG A 501 -18.78 -13.90 11.60
CA ARG A 501 -19.62 -15.06 11.24
C ARG A 501 -21.05 -14.56 11.00
N GLY A 502 -21.59 -14.74 9.80
CA GLY A 502 -23.01 -14.44 9.47
C GLY A 502 -23.30 -13.72 8.15
N LYS A 503 -22.31 -13.13 7.45
CA LYS A 503 -22.54 -12.43 6.15
C LYS A 503 -22.10 -13.21 4.90
N SER A 504 -21.65 -14.46 5.05
CA SER A 504 -21.09 -15.29 3.94
C SER A 504 -22.13 -15.71 2.90
N ASP A 505 -23.38 -15.88 3.34
CA ASP A 505 -24.37 -16.64 2.57
C ASP A 505 -24.88 -15.90 1.33
N ASP A 506 -24.97 -14.56 1.35
CA ASP A 506 -25.49 -13.79 0.21
C ASP A 506 -24.48 -13.74 -0.96
N TYR A 507 -23.17 -13.66 -0.67
CA TYR A 507 -22.13 -13.59 -1.69
C TYR A 507 -21.88 -14.94 -2.37
N GLU A 508 -21.82 -16.03 -1.61
CA GLU A 508 -21.70 -17.38 -2.16
C GLU A 508 -22.93 -17.74 -3.02
N THR A 509 -24.13 -17.39 -2.55
CA THR A 509 -25.38 -17.68 -3.27
C THR A 509 -25.46 -16.91 -4.59
N ARG A 510 -25.05 -15.63 -4.62
CA ARG A 510 -24.99 -14.82 -5.86
C ARG A 510 -23.89 -15.31 -6.81
N GLY A 511 -22.72 -15.68 -6.28
CA GLY A 511 -21.63 -16.27 -7.04
C GLY A 511 -22.03 -17.57 -7.73
N ARG A 512 -22.68 -18.50 -7.00
CA ARG A 512 -23.21 -19.76 -7.55
C ARG A 512 -24.28 -19.55 -8.62
N LYS A 513 -25.23 -18.62 -8.42
CA LYS A 513 -26.26 -18.30 -9.42
C LYS A 513 -25.68 -17.73 -10.72
N ARG A 514 -24.62 -16.92 -10.63
CA ARG A 514 -23.95 -16.33 -11.80
C ARG A 514 -23.03 -17.32 -12.51
N ALA A 515 -22.30 -18.16 -11.78
CA ALA A 515 -21.47 -19.23 -12.37
C ALA A 515 -22.32 -20.16 -13.27
N LYS A 516 -23.50 -20.58 -12.79
CA LYS A 516 -24.47 -21.36 -13.59
C LYS A 516 -24.91 -20.66 -14.88
N LYS A 517 -25.02 -19.32 -14.88
CA LYS A 517 -25.43 -18.54 -16.07
C LYS A 517 -24.34 -18.52 -17.16
N TYR A 518 -23.07 -18.74 -16.79
CA TYR A 518 -21.96 -18.82 -17.74
C TYR A 518 -21.73 -20.24 -18.24
N GLU A 519 -21.96 -21.27 -17.43
CA GLU A 519 -22.10 -22.67 -17.92
C GLU A 519 -23.09 -22.72 -19.10
N ILE A 520 -24.26 -22.07 -18.93
CA ILE A 520 -25.30 -22.01 -19.98
C ILE A 520 -24.86 -21.17 -21.20
N LYS A 521 -24.06 -20.12 -21.00
CA LYS A 521 -23.55 -19.29 -22.13
C LYS A 521 -22.42 -19.98 -22.90
N ASP A 522 -21.57 -20.75 -22.22
CA ASP A 522 -20.51 -21.52 -22.86
C ASP A 522 -21.08 -22.74 -23.60
N GLU A 523 -22.14 -23.38 -23.08
CA GLU A 523 -22.91 -24.36 -23.86
C GLU A 523 -23.56 -23.74 -25.10
N CYS A 524 -24.13 -22.53 -25.00
CA CYS A 524 -24.68 -21.82 -26.16
C CYS A 524 -23.61 -21.34 -27.16
N SER A 525 -22.42 -20.93 -26.71
CA SER A 525 -21.35 -20.46 -27.61
C SER A 525 -20.64 -21.63 -28.30
N LEU A 526 -20.46 -22.77 -27.62
CA LEU A 526 -20.04 -24.03 -28.23
C LEU A 526 -21.08 -24.57 -29.22
N ALA A 527 -22.38 -24.46 -28.91
CA ALA A 527 -23.45 -24.82 -29.84
C ALA A 527 -23.54 -23.89 -31.07
N GLN A 528 -23.23 -22.60 -30.92
CA GLN A 528 -23.15 -21.65 -32.03
C GLN A 528 -21.92 -21.89 -32.92
N GLN A 529 -20.77 -22.29 -32.36
CA GLN A 529 -19.61 -22.68 -33.16
C GLN A 529 -19.84 -23.98 -33.94
N HIS A 530 -20.59 -24.94 -33.39
CA HIS A 530 -20.99 -26.15 -34.13
C HIS A 530 -22.07 -25.90 -35.21
N SER A 531 -22.88 -24.85 -35.08
CA SER A 531 -23.93 -24.52 -36.06
C SER A 531 -23.44 -23.68 -37.25
N ILE A 532 -22.26 -23.06 -37.14
CA ILE A 532 -21.64 -22.25 -38.22
C ILE A 532 -20.78 -23.12 -39.16
N GLY A 533 -20.48 -24.37 -38.78
CA GLY A 533 -19.65 -25.30 -39.56
C GLY A 533 -20.34 -26.13 -40.65
N VAL A 534 -21.59 -25.82 -41.03
CA VAL A 534 -22.38 -26.62 -42.01
C VAL A 534 -22.81 -25.82 -43.26
N TRP A 535 -22.15 -24.70 -43.55
CA TRP A 535 -22.43 -23.93 -44.78
C TRP A 535 -21.15 -23.43 -45.45
N TYR A 536 -20.24 -24.32 -45.83
CA TYR A 536 -19.27 -24.08 -46.90
C TYR A 536 -18.82 -25.43 -47.47
N ASP A 537 -19.63 -26.01 -48.35
CA ASP A 537 -19.24 -27.00 -49.36
C ASP A 537 -20.31 -27.00 -50.46
N VAL A 538 -20.21 -26.03 -51.38
CA VAL A 538 -20.48 -26.12 -52.84
C VAL A 538 -19.70 -24.99 -53.53
#